data_AF-A0A170PNY7-F1
#
_entry.id   AF-A0A170PNY7-F1
#
_cell.length_a   1.000
_cell.length_b   1.000
_cell.length_c   1.000
_cell.angle_alpha   90.00
_cell.angle_beta   90.00
_cell.angle_gamma   90.00
#
_symmetry.space_group_name_H-M   'P 1'
#
loop_
_entity.id
_entity.type
_entity.pdbx_description
1 polymer ?
#
loop_
_entity_poly.entity_id
_entity_poly.type
_entity_poly.pdbx_seq_one_letter_code
_entity_poly.pdbx_strand_id
1 'polypeptide(L)' 'MFSRFQSLRPDGEEFGKHSGRGLAIARTIVEGHQGIIAVESREDRLSGARFVVRLPISDRR' A
#
# COMPACT_ATOMS: atom_id res chain seq x y z
N MET A 1 0.77 -13.32 11.90
CA MET A 1 0.77 -13.78 10.48
C MET A 1 0.66 -12.53 9.62
N PHE A 2 1.70 -12.18 8.84
CA PHE A 2 1.73 -10.97 8.00
C PHE A 2 1.39 -11.35 6.56
N SER A 3 0.24 -10.91 6.06
CA SER A 3 -0.17 -11.21 4.69
C SER A 3 0.48 -10.24 3.71
N ARG A 4 1.28 -10.79 2.79
CA ARG A 4 1.68 -10.08 1.56
C ARG A 4 0.42 -9.72 0.78
N PHE A 5 0.44 -8.55 0.15
CA PHE A 5 -0.64 -8.08 -0.70
C PHE A 5 -0.97 -9.10 -1.80
N GLN A 6 -2.13 -9.73 -1.69
CA GLN A 6 -2.78 -10.43 -2.79
C GLN A 6 -3.72 -9.45 -3.48
N SER A 7 -3.52 -9.26 -4.79
CA SER A 7 -4.43 -8.50 -5.63
C SER A 7 -5.61 -9.42 -5.98
N LEU A 8 -6.70 -9.31 -5.24
CA LEU A 8 -7.98 -9.94 -5.61
C LEU A 8 -8.56 -9.13 -6.76
N ARG A 9 -8.63 -9.74 -7.94
CA ARG A 9 -9.27 -9.14 -9.13
C ARG A 9 -10.74 -9.56 -9.13
N PRO A 10 -11.70 -8.66 -8.90
CA PRO A 10 -13.09 -8.95 -9.20
C PRO A 10 -13.30 -8.97 -10.73
N ASP A 11 -14.09 -9.92 -11.23
CA ASP A 11 -14.52 -9.94 -12.63
C ASP A 11 -15.42 -8.73 -12.91
N GLY A 12 -14.97 -7.83 -13.79
CA GLY A 12 -15.83 -6.82 -14.41
C GLY A 12 -15.61 -5.35 -14.03
N GLU A 13 -14.64 -4.99 -13.18
CA GLU A 13 -14.29 -3.57 -13.00
C GLU A 13 -13.19 -3.14 -13.99
N GLU A 14 -13.52 -2.18 -14.85
CA GLU A 14 -12.55 -1.40 -15.61
C GLU A 14 -11.67 -0.60 -14.64
N PHE A 15 -10.59 -1.25 -14.21
CA PHE A 15 -9.53 -0.68 -13.39
C PHE A 15 -9.14 0.66 -13.99
N GLY A 16 -9.40 1.76 -13.27
CA GLY A 16 -9.09 3.11 -13.71
C GLY A 16 -7.63 3.25 -14.17
N LYS A 17 -7.41 3.14 -15.47
CA LYS A 17 -6.29 3.64 -16.32
C LYS A 17 -4.85 3.65 -15.78
N HIS A 18 -4.48 2.89 -14.75
CA HIS A 18 -3.12 2.91 -14.21
C HIS A 18 -2.62 1.53 -13.76
N SER A 19 -2.51 0.56 -14.68
CA SER A 19 -1.62 -0.65 -14.72
C SER A 19 -1.13 -1.38 -13.43
N GLY A 20 -1.60 -1.08 -12.23
CA GLY A 20 -1.04 -1.54 -10.95
C GLY A 20 0.33 -0.97 -10.59
N ARG A 21 0.89 -0.03 -11.37
CA ARG A 21 2.29 0.44 -11.20
C ARG A 21 2.51 1.37 -10.00
N GLY A 22 1.52 2.21 -9.66
CA GLY A 22 1.66 3.20 -8.59
C GLY A 22 2.00 2.57 -7.24
N LEU A 23 1.34 1.46 -6.90
CA LEU A 23 1.61 0.73 -5.66
C LEU A 23 2.97 0.03 -5.68
N ALA A 24 3.39 -0.51 -6.83
CA ALA A 24 4.72 -1.10 -6.97
C ALA A 24 5.83 -0.06 -6.79
N ILE A 25 5.68 1.14 -7.35
CA ILE A 25 6.63 2.25 -7.16
C ILE A 25 6.67 2.69 -5.70
N ALA A 26 5.50 2.92 -5.08
CA ALA A 26 5.41 3.30 -3.67
C ALA A 26 6.09 2.26 -2.77
N ARG A 27 5.89 0.97 -3.05
CA ARG A 27 6.55 -0.13 -2.34
C ARG A 27 8.06 -0.08 -2.50
N THR A 28 8.58 0.04 -3.72
CA THR A 28 10.02 0.14 -3.97
C THR A 28 10.66 1.30 -3.22
N ILE A 29 9.99 2.46 -3.20
CA ILE A 29 10.46 3.63 -2.44
C ILE A 29 10.50 3.31 -0.95
N VAL A 30 9.41 2.83 -0.38
CA VAL A 30 9.30 2.55 1.06
C VAL A 30 10.29 1.47 1.51
N GLU A 31 10.43 0.38 0.76
CA GLU A 31 11.40 -0.68 1.04
C GLU A 31 12.85 -0.18 0.92
N GLY A 32 13.15 0.70 -0.05
CA GLY A 32 14.45 1.35 -0.20
C GLY A 32 14.83 2.24 0.99
N HIS A 33 13.84 2.73 1.75
CA HIS A 33 14.05 3.48 3.00
C HIS A 33 13.93 2.59 4.25
N GLN A 34 14.04 1.27 4.10
CA GLN A 34 13.91 0.30 5.19
C GLN A 34 12.56 0.37 5.92
N GLY A 35 11.53 0.88 5.22
CA GLY A 35 10.17 0.98 5.71
C GLY A 35 9.27 -0.15 5.26
N ILE A 36 8.00 -0.04 5.64
CA ILE A 36 6.92 -0.97 5.30
C ILE A 36 5.70 -0.18 4.84
N ILE A 37 5.01 -0.67 3.79
CA ILE A 37 3.71 -0.16 3.34
C ILE A 37 2.65 -1.26 3.47
N ALA A 38 1.47 -0.93 4.00
CA ALA A 38 0.33 -1.82 4.24
C ALA A 38 -0.97 -1.19 3.72
N VAL A 39 -1.99 -2.00 3.41
CA VAL A 39 -3.38 -1.55 3.22
C VAL A 39 -4.18 -2.12 4.38
N GLU A 40 -4.91 -1.24 5.05
CA GLU A 40 -5.73 -1.61 6.20
C GLU A 40 -7.20 -1.33 5.91
N SER A 41 -8.07 -2.13 6.52
CA SER A 41 -9.49 -1.84 6.56
C SER A 41 -9.73 -0.54 7.35
N ARG A 42 -10.69 0.26 6.87
CA ARG A 42 -11.15 1.44 7.59
C ARG A 42 -12.34 1.07 8.47
N GLU A 43 -12.26 1.40 9.75
CA GLU A 43 -13.36 1.20 10.71
C GLU A 43 -14.26 2.44 10.84
N ASP A 44 -13.87 3.57 10.25
CA ASP A 44 -14.51 4.89 10.39
C ASP A 44 -15.78 5.07 9.54
N ARG A 45 -16.33 3.98 8.97
CA ARG A 45 -17.52 3.96 8.07
C ARG A 45 -17.41 4.86 6.84
N LEU A 46 -16.25 5.43 6.57
CA LEU A 46 -16.00 6.20 5.36
C LEU A 46 -15.57 5.26 4.23
N SER A 47 -16.05 5.53 3.01
CA SER A 47 -15.64 4.80 1.82
C SER A 47 -14.19 5.11 1.44
N GLY A 48 -13.53 4.17 0.75
CA GLY A 48 -12.18 4.33 0.20
C GLY A 48 -11.13 3.38 0.80
N ALA A 49 -9.87 3.63 0.46
CA ALA A 49 -8.73 2.81 0.88
C ALA A 49 -7.86 3.54 1.92
N ARG A 50 -7.28 2.78 2.86
CA ARG A 50 -6.27 3.29 3.80
C ARG A 50 -4.94 2.61 3.55
N PHE A 51 -3.93 3.41 3.18
CA PHE A 51 -2.55 2.98 3.08
C PHE A 51 -1.79 3.44 4.32
N VAL A 52 -1.04 2.53 4.94
CA VAL A 52 -0.22 2.82 6.12
C VAL A 52 1.24 2.63 5.76
N VAL A 53 2.03 3.68 5.93
CA VAL A 53 3.49 3.67 5.71
C VAL A 53 4.19 3.84 7.04
N ARG A 54 5.15 2.96 7.33
CA ARG A 54 6.01 3.02 8.52
C ARG A 54 7.45 3.12 8.06
N LEU A 55 8.16 4.15 8.52
CA LEU A 55 9.57 4.38 8.22
C LEU A 55 10.37 4.39 9.53
N PRO A 56 11.62 3.91 9.53
CA PRO A 56 12.52 4.14 10.64
C PRO A 56 12.71 5.65 10.87
N ILE A 57 12.87 6.05 12.14
CA ILE A 57 13.34 7.40 12.45
C ILE A 57 14.78 7.51 11.96
N SER A 58 15.07 8.53 11.16
CA SER A 58 16.44 8.81 10.76
C SER A 58 17.28 9.16 11.99
N ASP A 59 18.38 8.45 12.18
CA ASP A 59 19.36 8.78 13.21
C ASP A 59 19.93 10.16 12.91
N ARG A 60 19.79 11.09 13.85
CA ARG A 60 20.35 12.44 13.73
C ARG A 60 21.82 12.35 14.13
N ARG A 61 22.68 12.02 13.17
CA ARG A 61 24.13 12.19 13.36
C ARG A 61 24.53 13.66 13.33
#